data_AF-A0A967Y4L1-F1
#
_entry.id   AF-A0A967Y4L1-F1
#
_cell.length_a   1.000
_cell.length_b   1.000
_cell.length_c   1.000
_cell.angle_alpha   90.00
_cell.angle_beta   90.00
_cell.angle_gamma   90.00
#
_symmetry.space_group_name_H-M   'P 1'
#
loop_
_entity.id
_entity.type
_entity.pdbx_description
1 polymer ?
#
loop_
_entity_poly.entity_id
_entity_poly.type
_entity_poly.pdbx_seq_one_letter_code
_entity_poly.pdbx_strand_id
1 'polypeptide(L)' 'DNSIDEAFPDVGIACSVGAGACRGTGTIVCNAAQNGVECNATLAATPQDEECNDADDDCDGLVDETGVDLPGTA' A
#
# COMPACT_ATOMS: atom_id res chain seq x y z
N ASP A 1 0.82 -35.52 -2.90
CA ASP A 1 -0.11 -34.38 -2.96
C ASP A 1 0.68 -33.19 -3.49
N ASN A 2 0.03 -32.29 -4.22
CA ASN A 2 0.70 -31.26 -5.02
C ASN A 2 0.59 -29.90 -4.30
N SER A 3 0.92 -29.86 -3.02
CA SER A 3 0.75 -28.71 -2.13
C SER A 3 1.89 -27.69 -2.31
N ILE A 4 1.73 -26.83 -3.32
CA ILE A 4 2.61 -25.67 -3.53
C ILE A 4 2.24 -24.51 -2.58
N ASP A 5 1.17 -24.64 -1.80
CA ASP A 5 0.58 -23.63 -0.91
C ASP A 5 1.12 -23.63 0.54
N GLU A 6 1.92 -24.63 0.93
CA GLU A 6 2.42 -24.76 2.32
C GLU A 6 3.65 -23.89 2.63
N ALA A 7 4.28 -23.31 1.60
CA ALA A 7 5.46 -22.47 1.75
C ALA A 7 5.15 -21.01 2.14
N PHE A 8 3.88 -20.60 2.04
CA PHE A 8 3.45 -19.21 2.26
C PHE A 8 2.19 -19.17 3.12
N PRO A 9 2.31 -19.42 4.45
CA PRO A 9 1.17 -19.44 5.38
C PRO A 9 0.41 -18.10 5.44
N ASP A 10 0.99 -17.05 4.89
CA ASP A 10 0.44 -15.71 4.91
C ASP A 10 -0.50 -15.40 3.73
N VAL A 11 -0.61 -16.29 2.72
CA VAL A 11 -1.55 -16.09 1.61
C VAL A 11 -3.00 -16.08 2.13
N GLY A 12 -3.75 -15.05 1.73
CA GLY A 12 -5.12 -14.81 2.21
C GLY A 12 -5.19 -14.07 3.54
N ILE A 13 -4.06 -13.77 4.21
CA ILE A 13 -4.04 -12.86 5.35
C ILE A 13 -4.24 -11.42 4.86
N ALA A 14 -4.97 -10.64 5.66
CA ALA A 14 -5.16 -9.22 5.41
C ALA A 14 -3.82 -8.46 5.48
N CYS A 15 -3.55 -7.64 4.48
CA CYS A 15 -2.41 -6.72 4.44
C CYS A 15 -2.91 -5.29 4.21
N SER A 16 -2.09 -4.29 4.58
CA SER A 16 -2.39 -2.89 4.32
C SER A 16 -1.19 -2.17 3.71
N VAL A 17 -1.45 -1.24 2.80
CA VAL A 17 -0.46 -0.38 2.13
C VAL A 17 -0.82 1.09 2.38
N GLY A 18 0.18 1.98 2.39
CA GLY A 18 -0.01 3.39 2.72
C GLY A 18 -0.21 3.64 4.22
N ALA A 19 -0.03 4.90 4.61
CA ALA A 19 -0.35 5.42 5.93
C ALA A 19 -1.55 6.37 5.86
N GLY A 20 -2.04 6.84 7.02
CA GLY A 20 -3.04 7.90 7.09
C GLY A 20 -4.29 7.69 6.22
N ALA A 21 -4.65 8.71 5.44
CA ALA A 21 -5.82 8.73 4.55
C ALA A 21 -5.67 7.77 3.38
N CYS A 22 -4.43 7.47 3.00
CA CYS A 22 -4.07 6.57 1.91
C CYS A 22 -4.06 5.08 2.29
N ARG A 23 -4.30 4.75 3.56
CA ARG A 23 -4.24 3.38 4.06
C ARG A 23 -5.24 2.46 3.38
N GLY A 24 -4.75 1.72 2.38
CA GLY A 24 -5.43 0.66 1.66
C GLY A 24 -5.37 -0.67 2.38
N THR A 25 -6.41 -1.49 2.24
CA THR A 25 -6.42 -2.87 2.74
C THR A 25 -6.63 -3.85 1.60
N GLY A 26 -5.96 -4.98 1.66
CA GLY A 26 -6.09 -6.07 0.70
C GLY A 26 -5.67 -7.38 1.35
N THR A 27 -5.28 -8.33 0.52
CA THR A 27 -4.86 -9.67 0.94
C THR A 27 -3.54 -10.04 0.30
N ILE A 28 -2.75 -10.82 1.02
CA ILE A 28 -1.53 -11.39 0.45
C ILE A 28 -1.93 -12.43 -0.60
N VAL A 29 -1.40 -12.27 -1.81
CA VAL A 29 -1.62 -13.15 -2.96
C VAL A 29 -0.27 -13.66 -3.48
N CYS A 30 -0.28 -14.74 -4.25
CA CYS A 30 0.94 -15.19 -4.93
C CYS A 30 1.36 -14.17 -5.98
N ASN A 31 2.67 -13.86 -6.03
CA ASN A 31 3.19 -12.97 -7.06
C ASN A 31 3.13 -13.61 -8.45
N ALA A 32 3.17 -12.78 -9.50
CA ALA A 32 3.13 -13.27 -10.89
C ALA A 32 4.27 -14.24 -11.24
N ALA A 33 5.40 -14.14 -10.54
CA ALA A 33 6.57 -15.01 -10.70
C ALA A 33 6.44 -16.38 -10.00
N GLN A 34 5.36 -16.62 -9.24
CA GLN A 34 5.08 -17.84 -8.47
C GLN A 34 6.24 -18.29 -7.57
N ASN A 35 7.05 -17.35 -7.10
CA ASN A 35 8.22 -17.62 -6.25
C ASN A 35 8.14 -16.90 -4.89
N GLY A 36 7.04 -16.19 -4.64
CA GLY A 36 6.81 -15.43 -3.44
C GLY A 36 5.37 -14.91 -3.37
N VAL A 37 5.12 -14.06 -2.38
CA VAL A 37 3.82 -13.43 -2.15
C VAL A 37 3.93 -11.91 -2.25
N GLU A 38 2.85 -11.26 -2.65
CA GLU A 38 2.72 -9.81 -2.72
C GLU A 38 1.37 -9.39 -2.13
N CYS A 39 1.31 -8.19 -1.54
CA CYS A 39 0.06 -7.62 -1.06
C CYS A 39 -0.69 -7.02 -2.25
N ASN A 40 -1.91 -7.49 -2.55
CA ASN A 40 -2.73 -6.92 -3.64
C ASN A 40 -3.51 -5.66 -3.22
N ALA A 41 -3.21 -5.10 -2.04
CA ALA A 41 -3.86 -3.89 -1.58
C ALA A 41 -3.48 -2.71 -2.48
N THR A 42 -4.47 -1.90 -2.82
CA THR A 42 -4.29 -0.61 -3.48
C THR A 42 -4.50 0.50 -2.45
N LEU A 43 -3.82 1.64 -2.63
CA LEU A 43 -4.06 2.83 -1.80
C LEU A 43 -5.56 3.16 -1.79
N ALA A 44 -6.09 3.45 -0.60
CA ALA A 44 -7.51 3.73 -0.41
C ALA A 44 -7.92 5.08 -0.99
N ALA A 45 -6.98 6.03 -1.00
CA ALA A 45 -7.13 7.35 -1.56
C ALA A 45 -6.19 7.54 -2.75
N THR A 46 -6.59 8.41 -3.67
CA THR A 46 -5.67 8.98 -4.66
C THR A 46 -4.79 10.01 -3.96
N PRO A 47 -3.47 10.04 -4.23
CA PRO A 47 -2.59 11.12 -3.79
C PRO A 47 -3.25 12.49 -4.02
N GLN A 48 -3.48 13.24 -2.96
CA GLN A 48 -3.94 14.63 -2.98
C GLN A 48 -2.82 15.54 -2.49
N ASP A 49 -3.02 16.85 -2.55
CA ASP A 49 -2.08 17.79 -1.94
C ASP A 49 -2.09 17.61 -0.42
N GLU A 50 -0.91 17.57 0.20
CA GLU A 50 -0.75 17.49 1.66
C GLU A 50 -1.51 18.61 2.39
N GLU A 51 -2.44 18.21 3.27
CA GLU A 51 -3.05 19.11 4.24
C GLU A 51 -2.46 18.83 5.63
N CYS A 52 -2.28 19.86 6.45
CA CYS A 52 -1.86 19.68 7.84
C CYS A 52 -3.05 19.20 8.70
N ASN A 53 -3.44 17.93 8.51
CA ASN A 53 -4.64 17.31 9.04
C ASN A 53 -4.37 16.03 9.85
N ASP A 54 -3.11 15.77 10.24
CA ASP A 54 -2.62 14.55 10.90
C ASP A 54 -2.75 13.28 10.02
N ALA A 55 -2.86 13.44 8.70
CA ALA A 55 -2.89 12.35 7.73
C ALA A 55 -1.80 12.52 6.65
N ASP A 56 -1.57 11.41 5.96
CA ASP A 56 -0.78 11.29 4.74
C ASP A 56 -1.80 11.36 3.60
N ASP A 57 -1.90 12.52 2.94
CA ASP A 57 -2.88 12.83 1.91
C ASP A 57 -2.32 12.57 0.50
N ASP A 58 -1.01 12.71 0.30
CA ASP A 58 -0.29 12.44 -0.95
C ASP A 58 0.19 10.99 -1.11
N CYS A 59 0.00 10.17 -0.07
CA CYS A 59 0.30 8.75 -0.03
C CYS A 59 1.79 8.41 -0.18
N ASP A 60 2.69 9.31 0.20
CA ASP A 60 4.13 9.12 0.06
C ASP A 60 4.76 8.36 1.27
N GLY A 61 4.02 8.24 2.37
CA GLY A 61 4.42 7.57 3.61
C GLY A 61 4.90 8.50 4.73
N LEU A 62 4.87 9.81 4.53
CA LEU A 62 5.07 10.84 5.54
C LEU A 62 3.70 11.44 5.93
N VAL A 63 3.61 12.00 7.14
CA VAL A 63 2.38 12.61 7.65
C VAL A 63 2.66 14.10 7.85
N ASP A 64 1.75 14.95 7.37
CA ASP A 64 1.82 16.41 7.44
C ASP A 64 3.18 16.95 6.99
N GLU A 65 3.71 16.46 5.86
CA GLU A 65 4.99 16.97 5.40
C GLU A 65 4.81 18.37 4.80
N THR A 66 5.72 19.28 5.14
CA THR A 66 5.67 20.64 4.61
C THR A 66 6.25 20.65 3.19
N GLY A 67 5.49 20.14 2.23
CA GLY A 67 5.92 19.98 0.85
C GLY A 67 4.74 19.77 -0.08
N VAL A 68 4.53 20.72 -0.98
CA VAL A 68 3.71 20.48 -2.17
C VAL A 68 4.42 19.44 -3.05
N ASP A 69 4.16 18.14 -2.88
CA ASP A 69 4.48 17.14 -3.91
C ASP A 69 3.42 17.17 -5.01
N LEU A 70 3.32 18.33 -5.67
CA LEU A 70 2.68 18.40 -6.97
C LEU A 70 3.63 17.73 -7.97
N PRO A 71 3.16 16.80 -8.83
CA PRO A 71 3.85 16.51 -10.07
C PRO A 71 3.72 17.76 -10.97
N GLY A 72 4.53 18.79 -10.71
CA GLY A 72 4.31 20.09 -11.32
C GLY A 72 5.10 21.30 -10.81
N THR A 73 6.16 21.17 -10.01
CA THR A 73 7.00 22.34 -9.65
C THR A 73 8.45 22.22 -10.12
N ALA A 74 8.66 22.47 -11.41
CA ALA A 74 9.46 23.60 -11.94
C ALA A 74 9.18 23.80 -13.44
#